data_AF-A0A7V8VVG6-F1
#
_entry.id   AF-A0A7V8VVG6-F1
#
_cell.length_a   1.000
_cell.length_b   1.000
_cell.length_c   1.000
_cell.angle_alpha   90.00
_cell.angle_beta   90.00
_cell.angle_gamma   90.00
#
_symmetry.space_group_name_H-M   'P 1'
#
loop_
_entity.id
_entity.type
_entity.pdbx_description
1 polymer ?
#
loop_
_entity_poly.entity_id
_entity_poly.type
_entity_poly.pdbx_seq_one_letter_code
_entity_poly.pdbx_strand_id
1 'polypeptide(L)'
;DLTGAALEVTSPDGAITPLSPAQVGPGLYEATLPSPAPGAYALSLTTASDPPAMIRTAGAIQTSPEWLPAPEGGDLLKTLAGRTGGVIRSLDTAPTADLFASRSSALAGPGSVEPVWYYPLIAALALFVIDIALRMSERYGRRRSPAAVR
;
A
#
# COMPACT_ATOMS: atom_id res chain seq x y z
N ASP A 1 -29.18 11.88 8.03
CA ASP A 1 -28.94 12.44 6.69
C ASP A 1 -28.24 13.78 6.87
N LEU A 2 -27.11 14.02 6.20
CA LEU A 2 -26.34 15.27 6.30
C LEU A 2 -26.46 16.09 5.00
N THR A 3 -27.39 15.75 4.13
CA THR A 3 -27.73 16.55 2.95
C THR A 3 -28.10 17.97 3.38
N GLY A 4 -27.28 18.96 3.02
CA GLY A 4 -27.44 20.35 3.44
C GLY A 4 -26.80 20.74 4.78
N ALA A 5 -26.03 19.84 5.41
CA ALA A 5 -25.27 20.16 6.61
C ALA A 5 -24.09 21.10 6.29
N ALA A 6 -23.84 22.06 7.17
CA ALA A 6 -22.69 22.96 7.08
C ALA A 6 -21.56 22.42 7.96
N LEU A 7 -20.38 22.19 7.37
CA LEU A 7 -19.16 21.83 8.11
C LEU A 7 -18.23 23.03 8.14
N GLU A 8 -17.79 23.42 9.33
CA GLU A 8 -16.79 24.46 9.54
C GLU A 8 -15.57 23.86 10.23
N VAL A 9 -14.39 24.20 9.72
CA VAL A 9 -13.11 23.79 10.30
C VAL A 9 -12.36 25.03 10.79
N THR A 10 -12.08 25.09 12.08
CA THR A 10 -11.18 26.08 12.68
C THR A 10 -9.76 25.52 12.67
N SER A 11 -8.87 26.24 12.00
CA SER A 11 -7.45 25.90 11.85
C SER A 11 -6.64 26.30 13.10
N PRO A 12 -5.39 25.81 13.25
CA PRO A 12 -4.54 26.12 14.40
C PRO A 12 -4.22 27.61 14.58
N ASP A 13 -4.25 28.37 13.48
CA ASP A 13 -4.11 29.83 13.45
C ASP A 13 -5.41 30.58 13.78
N GLY A 14 -6.52 29.85 14.01
CA GLY A 14 -7.84 30.38 14.26
C GLY A 14 -8.67 30.64 13.01
N ALA A 15 -8.14 30.42 11.81
CA ALA A 15 -8.89 30.64 10.57
C ALA A 15 -10.03 29.63 10.41
N ILE A 16 -11.24 30.13 10.11
CA ILE A 16 -12.43 29.29 9.88
C ILE A 16 -12.60 29.07 8.38
N THR A 17 -12.58 27.80 7.97
CA THR A 17 -12.80 27.39 6.59
C THR A 17 -14.10 26.58 6.49
N PRO A 18 -15.12 27.06 5.77
CA PRO A 18 -16.31 26.26 5.50
C PRO A 18 -15.97 25.17 4.47
N LEU A 19 -16.43 23.95 4.74
CA LEU A 19 -16.32 22.80 3.85
C LEU A 19 -17.71 22.25 3.57
N SER A 20 -17.91 21.75 2.35
CA SER A 20 -19.14 21.05 1.97
C SER A 20 -18.88 19.55 1.96
N PRO A 21 -19.40 18.78 2.92
CA PRO A 21 -19.23 17.34 2.93
C PRO A 21 -20.01 16.69 1.78
N ALA A 22 -19.36 15.81 1.04
CA ALA A 22 -19.95 15.02 -0.03
C ALA A 22 -20.30 13.61 0.48
N GLN A 23 -21.46 13.10 0.06
CA GLN A 23 -21.85 11.74 0.42
C GLN A 23 -21.08 10.71 -0.42
N VAL A 24 -20.33 9.83 0.23
CA VAL A 24 -19.54 8.75 -0.40
C VAL A 24 -20.17 7.37 -0.21
N GLY A 25 -21.17 7.26 0.65
CA GLY A 25 -21.97 6.04 0.85
C GLY A 25 -23.21 6.30 1.72
N PRO A 26 -24.08 5.31 1.94
CA PRO A 26 -25.25 5.45 2.82
C PRO A 26 -24.82 5.86 4.23
N GLY A 27 -25.14 7.10 4.63
CA GLY A 27 -24.74 7.66 5.94
C GLY A 27 -23.25 8.04 6.07
N LEU A 28 -22.44 7.90 5.02
CA LEU A 28 -21.01 8.25 5.02
C LEU A 28 -20.78 9.53 4.22
N TYR A 29 -20.12 10.48 4.86
CA TYR A 29 -19.84 11.81 4.31
C TYR A 29 -18.37 12.15 4.50
N GLU A 30 -17.77 12.74 3.48
CA GLU A 30 -16.35 13.09 3.46
C GLU A 30 -16.18 14.54 2.99
N ALA A 31 -15.23 15.25 3.59
CA ALA A 31 -14.79 16.56 3.17
C ALA A 31 -13.26 16.62 3.23
N THR A 32 -12.64 17.33 2.28
CA THR A 32 -11.18 17.44 2.21
C THR A 32 -10.76 18.88 2.49
N LEU A 33 -9.87 19.06 3.47
CA LEU A 33 -9.20 20.33 3.72
C LEU A 33 -7.89 20.36 2.91
N PRO A 34 -7.71 21.27 1.95
CA PRO A 34 -6.48 21.34 1.17
C PRO A 34 -5.33 21.90 2.02
N SER A 35 -4.17 21.24 1.99
CA SER A 35 -2.93 21.69 2.61
C SER A 35 -3.05 22.03 4.12
N PRO A 36 -3.44 21.07 4.98
CA PRO A 36 -3.54 21.33 6.40
C PRO A 36 -2.17 21.61 7.02
N ALA A 37 -2.08 22.67 7.81
CA ALA A 37 -0.93 22.95 8.67
C ALA A 37 -0.87 21.99 9.88
N PRO A 38 0.31 21.75 10.46
CA PRO A 38 0.41 21.04 11.74
C PRO A 38 -0.30 21.81 12.85
N GLY A 39 -1.03 21.11 13.72
CA GLY A 39 -1.66 21.70 14.90
C GLY A 39 -3.03 21.13 15.23
N ALA A 40 -3.72 21.78 16.17
CA ALA A 40 -5.06 21.40 16.60
C ALA A 40 -6.13 22.07 15.73
N TYR A 41 -7.13 21.28 15.34
CA TYR A 41 -8.28 21.70 14.55
C TYR A 41 -9.56 21.44 15.33
N ALA A 42 -10.51 22.36 15.25
CA ALA A 42 -11.87 22.14 15.71
C ALA A 42 -12.80 22.01 14.50
N LEU A 43 -13.69 21.03 14.53
CA LEU A 43 -14.70 20.82 13.50
C LEU A 43 -16.07 21.03 14.12
N SER A 44 -16.89 21.85 13.47
CA SER A 44 -18.30 22.06 13.82
C SER A 44 -19.17 21.68 12.64
N LEU A 45 -20.02 20.68 12.84
CA LEU A 45 -21.00 20.22 11.87
C LEU A 45 -22.39 20.63 12.35
N THR A 46 -23.09 21.42 11.54
CA THR A 46 -24.48 21.83 11.79
C THR A 46 -25.39 21.05 10.84
N THR A 47 -26.28 20.23 11.39
CA THR A 47 -27.21 19.42 10.59
C THR A 47 -28.41 20.26 10.12
N ALA A 48 -28.92 19.95 8.93
CA ALA A 48 -30.13 20.58 8.38
C ALA A 48 -31.45 19.98 8.94
N SER A 49 -31.42 19.45 10.17
CA SER A 49 -32.60 18.90 10.85
C SER A 49 -33.45 20.00 11.49
N ASP A 50 -34.71 19.70 11.83
CA ASP A 50 -35.56 20.58 12.64
C ASP A 50 -35.90 19.89 13.97
N PRO A 51 -35.33 20.32 15.12
CA PRO A 51 -34.39 21.42 15.27
C PRO A 51 -32.97 21.09 14.75
N PRO A 52 -32.16 22.10 14.40
CA PRO A 52 -30.80 21.89 13.94
C PRO A 52 -29.94 21.37 15.09
N ALA A 53 -29.17 20.31 14.84
CA ALA A 53 -28.21 19.77 15.78
C ALA A 53 -26.80 20.24 15.40
N MET A 54 -26.01 20.63 16.40
CA MET A 54 -24.61 20.96 16.21
C MET A 54 -23.73 19.91 16.87
N ILE A 55 -22.84 19.30 16.08
CA ILE A 55 -21.86 18.32 16.51
C ILE A 55 -20.49 18.98 16.45
N ARG A 56 -19.75 18.94 17.55
CA ARG A 56 -18.39 19.47 17.63
C ARG A 56 -17.42 18.34 17.91
N THR A 57 -16.31 18.34 17.19
CA THR A 57 -15.19 17.42 17.44
C THR A 57 -13.87 18.16 17.24
N ALA A 58 -12.78 17.59 17.72
CA ALA A 58 -11.45 18.16 17.57
C ALA A 58 -10.47 17.07 17.15
N GLY A 59 -9.49 17.46 16.34
CA GLY A 59 -8.41 16.59 15.89
C GLY A 59 -7.09 17.33 15.89
N ALA A 60 -5.98 16.60 15.97
CA ALA A 60 -4.66 17.19 15.86
C ALA A 60 -3.93 16.55 14.68
N ILE A 61 -3.37 17.40 13.82
CA ILE A 61 -2.48 16.98 12.75
C ILE A 61 -1.07 17.19 13.27
N GLN A 62 -0.38 16.08 13.54
CA GLN A 62 1.02 16.12 13.98
C GLN A 62 1.91 15.89 12.77
N THR A 63 2.93 16.73 12.61
CA THR A 63 4.05 16.42 11.73
C THR A 63 5.22 16.00 12.60
N SER A 64 5.61 14.73 12.55
CA SER A 64 6.87 14.31 13.16
C SER A 64 8.03 14.90 12.34
N PRO A 65 9.09 15.41 12.98
CA PRO A 65 10.32 15.79 12.28
C PRO A 65 10.88 14.65 11.42
N GLU A 66 10.60 13.39 11.77
CA GLU A 66 11.00 12.22 10.98
C GLU A 66 10.27 12.09 9.64
N TRP A 67 9.12 12.75 9.49
CA TRP A 67 8.35 12.73 8.24
C TRP A 67 8.81 13.81 7.26
N LEU A 68 9.67 14.73 7.74
CA LEU A 68 10.32 15.69 6.88
C LEU A 68 11.47 15.01 6.14
N PRO A 69 11.68 15.31 4.85
CA PRO A 69 12.88 14.87 4.15
C PRO A 69 14.12 15.26 4.95
N ALA A 70 15.09 14.34 5.04
CA ALA A 70 16.38 14.67 5.64
C ALA A 70 16.94 15.95 4.98
N PRO A 71 17.48 16.91 5.74
CA PRO A 71 17.97 18.19 5.20
C PRO A 71 18.94 18.03 4.01
N GLU A 72 19.75 16.97 4.04
CA GLU A 72 20.74 16.62 3.00
C GLU A 72 20.28 15.48 2.07
N GLY A 73 19.07 14.95 2.28
CA GLY A 73 18.54 13.81 1.54
C GLY A 73 18.45 14.09 0.04
N GLY A 74 18.16 15.33 -0.34
CA GLY A 74 18.18 15.77 -1.74
C GLY A 74 19.55 15.57 -2.37
N ASP A 75 20.62 16.05 -1.75
CA ASP A 75 21.98 15.99 -2.30
C ASP A 75 22.55 14.56 -2.32
N LEU A 76 22.19 13.74 -1.33
CA LEU A 76 22.46 12.30 -1.36
C LEU A 76 21.80 11.65 -2.58
N LEU A 77 20.51 11.92 -2.84
CA LEU A 77 19.80 11.39 -3.99
C LEU A 77 20.40 11.88 -5.32
N LYS A 78 20.87 13.14 -5.40
CA LYS A 78 21.60 13.64 -6.58
C LYS A 78 22.90 12.88 -6.81
N THR A 79 23.66 12.63 -5.73
CA THR A 79 24.92 11.88 -5.77
C THR A 79 24.70 10.44 -6.21
N LEU A 80 23.66 9.78 -5.67
CA LEU A 80 23.28 8.43 -6.05
C LEU A 80 22.88 8.37 -7.52
N ALA A 81 22.04 9.29 -7.99
CA ALA A 81 21.65 9.37 -9.40
C ALA A 81 22.88 9.52 -10.32
N GLY A 82 23.84 10.38 -9.98
CA GLY A 82 25.08 10.54 -10.73
C GLY A 82 25.95 9.28 -10.77
N ARG A 83 25.97 8.48 -9.69
CA ARG A 83 26.76 7.24 -9.60
C ARG A 83 26.10 6.04 -10.27
N THR A 84 24.77 5.98 -10.28
CA THR A 84 24.01 4.83 -10.83
C THR A 84 23.49 5.06 -12.24
N GLY A 85 23.67 6.26 -12.80
CA GLY A 85 23.03 6.66 -14.05
C GLY A 85 21.53 6.94 -13.92
N GLY A 86 21.05 7.18 -12.70
CA GLY A 86 19.68 7.59 -12.41
C GLY A 86 19.38 9.02 -12.87
N VAL A 87 18.10 9.39 -12.90
CA VAL A 87 17.63 10.73 -13.35
C VAL A 87 16.81 11.38 -12.24
N ILE A 88 17.12 12.63 -11.91
CA ILE A 88 16.32 13.44 -10.98
C ILE A 88 15.07 13.92 -11.71
N ARG A 89 13.90 13.74 -11.10
CA ARG A 89 12.61 14.22 -11.62
C ARG A 89 12.02 15.23 -10.64
N SER A 90 11.51 16.34 -11.16
CA SER A 90 10.76 17.32 -10.38
C SER A 90 9.26 17.11 -10.63
N LEU A 91 8.45 17.33 -9.60
CA LEU A 91 6.99 17.32 -9.68
C LEU A 91 6.43 18.64 -10.20
N ASP A 92 7.20 19.73 -10.13
CA ASP A 92 6.82 21.07 -10.58
C ASP A 92 6.87 21.21 -12.10
N THR A 93 7.68 20.37 -12.74
CA THR A 93 7.70 20.22 -14.19
C THR A 93 6.70 19.12 -14.50
N ALA A 94 5.50 19.50 -14.95
CA ALA A 94 4.31 18.67 -15.23
C ALA A 94 4.53 17.13 -15.13
N PRO A 95 3.72 16.39 -14.34
CA PRO A 95 3.85 14.94 -14.21
C PRO A 95 3.58 14.27 -15.56
N THR A 96 4.63 14.10 -16.36
CA THR A 96 4.53 13.44 -17.65
C THR A 96 4.19 11.98 -17.38
N ALA A 97 3.25 11.42 -18.15
CA ALA A 97 2.94 10.00 -18.16
C ALA A 97 4.22 9.11 -18.25
N ASP A 98 5.31 9.67 -18.78
CA ASP A 98 6.67 9.11 -18.77
C ASP A 98 7.25 8.73 -17.40
N LEU A 99 6.77 9.30 -16.27
CA LEU A 99 7.22 8.90 -14.93
C LEU A 99 6.81 7.46 -14.60
N PHE A 100 5.66 7.04 -15.15
CA PHE A 100 5.09 5.70 -14.98
C PHE A 100 5.17 4.87 -16.26
N ALA A 101 5.65 5.44 -17.36
CA ALA A 101 5.99 4.68 -18.55
C ALA A 101 7.22 3.85 -18.22
N SER A 102 6.99 2.60 -17.82
CA SER A 102 8.04 1.60 -17.64
C SER A 102 8.96 1.64 -18.85
N ARG A 103 10.21 2.07 -18.66
CA ARG A 103 11.25 1.98 -19.68
C ARG A 103 11.57 0.49 -19.85
N SER A 104 10.72 -0.21 -20.59
CA SER A 104 10.77 -1.66 -20.84
C SER A 104 11.94 -2.06 -21.75
N SER A 105 12.87 -1.16 -22.06
CA SER A 105 14.00 -1.48 -22.90
C SER A 105 15.15 -0.52 -22.58
N ALA A 106 16.35 -1.07 -22.43
CA ALA A 106 17.63 -0.36 -22.39
C ALA A 106 18.17 0.17 -21.04
N LEU A 107 17.54 -0.07 -19.89
CA LEU A 107 18.33 -0.19 -18.66
C LEU A 107 18.44 -1.67 -18.33
N ALA A 108 19.66 -2.14 -18.12
CA ALA A 108 19.93 -3.34 -17.36
C ALA A 108 19.44 -3.10 -15.91
N GLY A 109 18.13 -3.07 -15.72
CA GLY A 109 17.50 -3.29 -14.42
C GLY A 109 17.95 -4.65 -13.90
N PRO A 110 17.86 -4.90 -12.57
CA PRO A 110 18.25 -6.19 -11.99
C PRO A 110 17.65 -7.29 -12.87
N GLY A 111 18.54 -8.12 -13.42
CA GLY A 111 18.25 -8.99 -14.56
C GLY A 111 16.92 -9.70 -14.39
N SER A 112 16.20 -9.87 -15.50
CA SER A 112 14.94 -10.61 -15.57
C SER A 112 14.93 -11.71 -14.52
N VAL A 113 14.05 -11.57 -13.52
CA VAL A 113 13.88 -12.57 -12.47
C VAL A 113 13.31 -13.80 -13.16
N GLU A 114 14.18 -14.66 -13.66
CA GLU A 114 13.77 -15.92 -14.24
C GLU A 114 13.28 -16.81 -13.09
N PRO A 115 12.04 -17.26 -13.12
CA PRO A 115 11.47 -18.05 -12.04
C PRO A 115 12.13 -19.44 -12.00
N VAL A 116 13.17 -19.66 -11.19
CA VAL A 116 13.91 -20.95 -11.11
C VAL A 116 13.16 -22.04 -10.32
N TRP A 117 12.00 -21.73 -9.75
CA TRP A 117 11.26 -22.62 -8.83
C TRP A 117 10.72 -23.90 -9.49
N TYR A 118 10.66 -23.99 -10.82
CA TYR A 118 10.19 -25.19 -11.51
C TYR A 118 11.17 -26.37 -11.38
N TYR A 119 12.48 -26.14 -11.27
CA TYR A 119 13.45 -27.23 -11.08
C TYR A 119 13.24 -28.01 -9.77
N PRO A 120 13.18 -27.36 -8.58
CA PRO A 120 12.90 -28.09 -7.34
C PRO A 120 11.50 -28.70 -7.32
N LEU A 121 10.50 -28.08 -7.98
CA LEU A 121 9.16 -28.65 -8.10
C LEU A 121 9.17 -29.97 -8.89
N ILE A 122 9.84 -30.01 -10.04
CA ILE A 122 9.99 -31.23 -10.86
C ILE A 122 10.74 -32.31 -10.08
N ALA A 123 11.82 -31.94 -9.38
CA ALA A 123 12.58 -32.87 -8.54
C ALA A 123 11.71 -33.46 -7.40
N ALA A 124 10.94 -32.61 -6.72
CA ALA A 124 10.02 -33.04 -5.66
C ALA A 124 8.94 -33.98 -6.20
N LEU A 125 8.36 -33.67 -7.36
CA LEU A 125 7.36 -34.53 -8.02
C LEU A 125 7.95 -35.90 -8.39
N ALA A 126 9.16 -35.93 -8.95
CA ALA A 126 9.83 -37.18 -9.30
C ALA A 126 10.11 -38.05 -8.05
N LEU A 127 10.66 -37.44 -6.98
CA LEU A 127 10.92 -38.13 -5.72
C LEU A 127 9.63 -38.67 -5.08
N PHE A 128 8.53 -37.91 -5.15
CA PHE A 128 7.23 -38.34 -4.64
C PHE A 128 6.70 -39.58 -5.37
N VAL A 129 6.79 -39.62 -6.69
CA VAL A 129 6.39 -40.79 -7.49
C VAL A 129 7.26 -42.01 -7.16
N ILE A 130 8.58 -41.81 -7.00
CA ILE A 130 9.51 -42.89 -6.61
C ILE A 130 9.18 -43.43 -5.21
N ASP A 131 8.91 -42.56 -4.23
CA ASP A 131 8.52 -42.97 -2.87
C ASP A 131 7.25 -43.84 -2.89
N ILE A 132 6.23 -43.44 -3.66
CA ILE A 132 5.01 -44.23 -3.84
C ILE A 132 5.34 -45.60 -4.45
N ALA A 133 6.16 -45.65 -5.49
CA ALA A 133 6.51 -46.89 -6.17
C ALA A 133 7.24 -47.88 -5.24
N LEU A 134 8.17 -47.39 -4.42
CA LEU A 134 8.89 -48.19 -3.43
C LEU A 134 7.97 -48.70 -2.31
N ARG A 135 7.11 -47.83 -1.75
CA ARG A 135 6.12 -48.25 -0.74
C ARG A 135 5.14 -49.28 -1.31
N MET A 136 4.76 -49.14 -2.57
CA MET A 136 3.86 -50.07 -3.24
C MET A 136 4.53 -51.43 -3.49
N SER A 137 5.80 -51.45 -3.90
CA SER A 137 6.55 -52.69 -4.15
C SER A 137 6.78 -53.49 -2.85
N GLU A 138 7.10 -52.82 -1.74
CA GLU A 138 7.22 -53.46 -0.41
C GLU A 138 5.91 -54.11 0.05
N ARG A 139 4.78 -53.40 -0.13
CA ARG A 139 3.45 -53.94 0.19
C ARG A 139 3.09 -55.16 -0.65
N TYR A 140 3.47 -55.14 -1.92
CA TYR A 140 3.23 -56.27 -2.82
C TYR A 140 4.14 -57.47 -2.51
N GLY A 141 5.39 -57.21 -2.12
CA GLY A 141 6.36 -58.24 -1.68
C GLY A 141 5.95 -58.94 -0.37
N ARG A 142 5.48 -58.21 0.64
CA ARG A 142 5.01 -58.80 1.92
C ARG A 142 3.79 -59.69 1.77
N ARG A 143 2.88 -59.39 0.82
CA ARG A 143 1.70 -60.24 0.55
C ARG A 143 2.02 -61.58 -0.13
N ARG A 144 3.22 -61.72 -0.72
CA ARG A 144 3.67 -62.94 -1.41
C ARG A 144 4.52 -63.88 -0.57
N SER A 145 4.78 -63.57 0.71
CA SER A 145 5.46 -64.51 1.60
C SER A 145 4.42 -65.44 2.25
N PRO A 146 4.29 -66.72 1.84
CA PRO A 146 3.49 -67.66 2.60
C PRO A 146 4.17 -67.87 3.96
N ALA A 147 3.38 -67.77 5.03
CA ALA A 147 3.82 -68.10 6.37
C ALA A 147 4.42 -69.52 6.36
N ALA A 148 5.68 -69.66 6.75
CA ALA A 148 6.28 -70.96 7.00
C ALA A 148 5.53 -71.58 8.19
N VAL A 149 4.58 -72.47 7.88
CA VAL A 149 3.92 -73.35 8.84
C VAL A 149 4.99 -74.28 9.39
N ARG A 150 5.21 -74.23 10.70
CA ARG A 150 6.05 -75.14 11.46
C ARG A 150 5.18 -76.15 12.19
#